data_AF-A0A0F9FMZ1-F1
#
_entry.id   AF-A0A0F9FMZ1-F1
#
_cell.length_a   1.000
_cell.length_b   1.000
_cell.length_c   1.000
_cell.angle_alpha   90.00
_cell.angle_beta   90.00
_cell.angle_gamma   90.00
#
_symmetry.space_group_name_H-M   'P 1'
#
loop_
_entity.id
_entity.type
_entity.pdbx_description
1 polymer ?
#
loop_
_entity_poly.entity_id
_entity_poly.type
_entity_poly.pdbx_seq_one_letter_code
_entity_poly.pdbx_strand_id
1 'polypeptide(L)'
;RLVALHFLGGPPTRWHTDCHHKDHDRTNNHWKNLEWVTHSENLLRSYSETDREGWGKGRSRGPHSRETIEKMSLAKERGVWVEGLNGKRTEYRSIQAMIDGFGIYRKAFNRSVKSGEPYKGLTFGYL
;
A
#
# COMPACT_ATOMS: atom_id res chain seq x y z
N ARG A 1 -6.45 -15.26 27.97
CA ARG A 1 -7.50 -16.01 27.24
C ARG A 1 -8.18 -17.09 28.07
N LEU A 2 -7.46 -17.98 28.77
CA LEU A 2 -8.08 -19.04 29.59
C LEU A 2 -9.12 -18.52 30.59
N VAL A 3 -8.76 -17.47 31.33
CA VAL A 3 -9.66 -16.81 32.29
C VAL A 3 -10.91 -16.25 31.60
N ALA A 4 -10.74 -15.52 30.50
CA ALA A 4 -11.87 -14.97 29.73
C ALA A 4 -12.81 -16.08 29.21
N LEU A 5 -12.27 -17.18 28.66
CA LEU A 5 -13.10 -18.29 28.18
C LEU A 5 -13.92 -18.95 29.30
N HIS A 6 -13.36 -19.05 30.51
CA HIS A 6 -14.03 -19.69 31.63
C HIS A 6 -15.11 -18.79 32.28
N PHE A 7 -14.81 -17.49 32.46
CA PHE A 7 -15.68 -16.57 33.21
C PHE A 7 -16.58 -15.69 32.33
N LEU A 8 -16.17 -15.37 31.10
CA LEU A 8 -16.96 -14.60 30.13
C LEU A 8 -17.63 -15.50 29.09
N GLY A 9 -17.28 -16.79 29.06
CA GLY A 9 -17.68 -17.72 28.03
C GLY A 9 -16.93 -17.51 26.71
N GLY A 10 -17.48 -18.10 25.65
CA GLY A 10 -16.97 -17.92 24.29
C GLY A 10 -17.11 -16.48 23.79
N PRO A 11 -16.34 -16.10 22.76
CA PRO A 11 -16.47 -14.79 22.15
C PRO A 11 -17.88 -14.57 21.61
N PRO A 12 -18.45 -13.35 21.73
CA PRO A 12 -19.85 -13.08 21.37
C PRO A 12 -20.11 -13.23 19.86
N THR A 13 -19.10 -12.95 19.04
CA THR A 13 -19.12 -13.27 17.61
C THR A 13 -17.76 -13.78 17.15
N ARG A 14 -17.71 -14.43 15.98
CA ARG A 14 -16.47 -14.96 15.39
C ARG A 14 -15.37 -13.92 15.16
N TRP A 15 -15.74 -12.64 15.14
CA TRP A 15 -14.83 -11.51 14.92
C TRP A 15 -14.17 -11.02 16.21
N HIS A 16 -14.78 -11.30 17.37
CA HIS A 16 -14.27 -10.92 18.69
C HIS A 16 -13.19 -11.90 19.13
N THR A 17 -12.11 -11.91 18.37
CA THR A 17 -11.05 -12.87 18.58
C THR A 17 -10.25 -12.52 19.80
N ASP A 18 -10.03 -11.25 20.17
CA ASP A 18 -9.01 -10.82 21.12
C ASP A 18 -9.56 -10.56 22.53
N CYS A 19 -8.76 -10.84 23.56
CA CYS A 19 -9.04 -10.42 24.93
C CYS A 19 -8.33 -9.09 25.19
N HIS A 20 -9.09 -8.06 25.54
CA HIS A 20 -8.57 -6.76 25.92
C HIS A 20 -8.64 -6.57 27.44
N HIS A 21 -7.63 -5.89 28.00
CA HIS A 21 -7.54 -5.50 29.40
C HIS A 21 -7.97 -4.04 29.53
N LYS A 22 -9.07 -3.78 30.23
CA LYS A 22 -9.71 -2.45 30.33
C LYS A 22 -8.85 -1.42 31.06
N ASP A 23 -7.96 -1.87 31.95
CA ASP A 23 -7.03 -1.04 32.70
C ASP A 23 -5.64 -0.90 32.05
N HIS A 24 -5.43 -1.52 30.88
CA HIS A 24 -4.15 -1.61 30.18
C HIS A 24 -3.02 -2.32 30.95
N ASP A 25 -3.32 -2.95 32.09
CA ASP A 25 -2.37 -3.75 32.85
C ASP A 25 -2.52 -5.23 32.49
N ARG A 26 -1.53 -5.75 31.76
CA ARG A 26 -1.50 -7.15 31.33
C ARG A 26 -1.35 -8.14 32.48
N THR A 27 -0.95 -7.67 33.66
CA THR A 27 -0.83 -8.49 34.87
C THR A 27 -2.17 -8.67 35.59
N ASN A 28 -3.10 -7.72 35.43
CA ASN A 28 -4.44 -7.80 36.00
C ASN A 28 -5.37 -8.70 35.16
N ASN A 29 -5.30 -10.00 35.44
CA ASN A 29 -6.09 -11.01 34.73
C ASN A 29 -7.48 -11.25 35.35
N HIS A 30 -7.96 -10.39 36.25
CA HIS A 30 -9.28 -10.57 36.85
C HIS A 30 -10.38 -10.51 35.78
N TRP A 31 -11.32 -11.46 35.77
CA TRP A 31 -12.30 -11.61 34.68
C TRP A 31 -13.11 -10.34 34.38
N LYS A 32 -13.42 -9.52 35.40
CA LYS A 32 -14.10 -8.22 35.24
C LYS A 32 -13.29 -7.20 34.44
N ASN A 33 -11.96 -7.30 34.47
CA ASN A 33 -11.02 -6.46 33.75
C ASN A 33 -10.84 -6.91 32.28
N LEU A 34 -11.34 -8.08 31.93
CA LEU A 34 -11.22 -8.63 30.59
C LEU A 34 -12.50 -8.38 29.79
N GLU A 35 -12.35 -8.17 28.48
CA GLU A 35 -13.45 -8.18 27.52
C GLU A 35 -13.02 -8.79 26.19
N TRP A 36 -13.99 -9.37 25.48
CA TRP A 36 -13.81 -9.84 24.11
C TRP A 36 -13.97 -8.66 23.17
N VAL A 37 -12.99 -8.42 22.31
CA VAL A 37 -12.99 -7.35 21.31
C VAL A 37 -12.58 -7.90 19.95
N THR A 38 -12.99 -7.21 18.88
CA THR A 38 -12.45 -7.45 17.55
C THR A 38 -11.01 -6.96 17.47
N HIS A 39 -10.25 -7.52 16.53
CA HIS A 39 -8.87 -7.08 16.30
C HIS A 39 -8.78 -5.58 15.96
N SER A 40 -9.73 -5.07 15.18
CA SER A 40 -9.83 -3.64 14.83
C SER A 40 -10.07 -2.75 16.04
N GLU A 41 -10.96 -3.15 16.95
CA GLU A 41 -11.24 -2.40 18.17
C GLU A 41 -10.01 -2.39 19.10
N ASN A 42 -9.37 -3.55 19.28
CA ASN A 42 -8.15 -3.65 20.10
C ASN A 42 -7.03 -2.75 19.58
N LEU A 43 -6.85 -2.69 18.26
CA LEU A 43 -5.87 -1.82 17.63
C LEU A 43 -6.21 -0.33 17.84
N LEU A 44 -7.47 0.06 17.61
CA LEU A 44 -7.93 1.44 17.79
C LEU A 44 -7.73 1.90 19.24
N ARG A 45 -8.18 1.08 20.20
CA ARG A 45 -8.00 1.27 21.64
C ARG A 45 -6.53 1.41 22.02
N SER A 46 -5.66 0.57 21.47
CA SER A 46 -4.21 0.69 21.68
C SER A 46 -3.65 2.04 21.22
N TYR A 47 -4.22 2.73 20.24
CA TYR A 47 -3.76 4.05 19.82
C TYR A 47 -4.41 5.20 20.61
N SER A 48 -5.67 5.03 21.05
CA SER A 48 -6.40 6.08 21.76
C SER A 48 -6.17 6.09 23.26
N GLU A 49 -6.01 4.91 23.87
CA GLU A 49 -5.94 4.72 25.32
C GLU A 49 -4.49 4.55 25.81
N THR A 50 -3.53 4.36 24.90
CA THR A 50 -2.10 4.33 25.23
C THR A 50 -1.33 5.33 24.38
N ASP A 51 -0.21 5.85 24.88
CA ASP A 51 0.70 6.76 24.15
C ASP A 51 1.52 6.03 23.05
N ARG A 52 0.89 5.07 22.36
CA ARG A 52 1.54 4.28 21.33
C ARG A 52 1.73 5.11 20.08
N GLU A 53 2.97 5.47 19.81
CA GLU A 53 3.32 6.09 18.54
C GLU A 53 3.40 5.05 17.42
N GLY A 54 2.82 5.37 16.27
CA GLY A 54 2.96 4.56 15.07
C GLY A 54 4.44 4.46 14.70
N TRP A 55 4.89 3.27 14.32
CA TRP A 55 6.30 3.01 13.96
C TRP A 55 6.86 4.00 12.92
N GLY A 56 6.02 4.51 12.02
CA GLY A 56 6.40 5.49 11.00
C GLY A 56 6.34 6.97 11.43
N LYS A 57 5.83 7.29 12.62
CA LYS A 57 5.73 8.68 13.10
C LYS A 57 7.16 9.23 13.27
N GLY A 58 7.46 10.33 12.56
CA GLY A 58 8.80 10.94 12.54
C GLY A 58 9.84 10.19 11.70
N ARG A 59 9.52 9.05 11.09
CA ARG A 59 10.44 8.32 10.21
C ARG A 59 10.20 8.71 8.75
N SER A 60 10.91 9.73 8.26
CA SER A 60 11.01 9.91 6.81
C SER A 60 12.00 8.88 6.27
N ARG A 61 11.66 8.23 5.15
CA ARG A 61 12.65 7.48 4.40
C ARG A 61 13.69 8.49 3.90
N GLY A 62 14.94 8.33 4.32
CA GLY A 62 16.05 9.15 3.83
C GLY A 62 16.15 9.11 2.30
N PRO A 63 16.87 10.07 1.68
CA PRO A 63 17.02 10.12 0.24
C PRO A 63 17.65 8.84 -0.32
N HIS A 64 17.29 8.47 -1.56
CA HIS A 64 17.91 7.35 -2.25
C HIS A 64 19.41 7.59 -2.45
N SER A 65 20.21 6.51 -2.43
CA SER A 65 21.65 6.60 -2.74
C SER A 65 21.87 7.13 -4.16
N ARG A 66 23.01 7.77 -4.42
CA ARG A 66 23.37 8.28 -5.76
C ARG A 66 23.30 7.17 -6.82
N GLU A 67 23.84 6.00 -6.51
CA GLU A 67 23.77 4.82 -7.38
C GLU A 67 22.31 4.43 -7.70
N THR A 68 21.41 4.53 -6.72
CA THR A 68 19.98 4.25 -6.94
C THR A 68 19.34 5.32 -7.81
N ILE A 69 19.69 6.60 -7.61
CA ILE A 69 19.21 7.70 -8.44
C ILE A 69 19.65 7.51 -9.90
N GLU A 70 20.91 7.14 -10.12
CA GLU A 70 21.47 6.85 -11.45
C GLU A 70 20.78 5.66 -12.11
N LYS A 71 20.63 4.52 -11.39
CA LYS A 71 19.87 3.36 -11.88
C LYS A 71 18.43 3.73 -12.25
N MET A 72 17.76 4.52 -11.41
CA MET A 72 16.41 5.02 -11.70
C MET A 72 16.37 6.00 -12.88
N SER A 73 17.43 6.77 -13.11
CA SER A 73 17.55 7.67 -14.27
C SER A 73 17.75 6.88 -15.55
N LEU A 74 18.70 5.95 -15.58
CA LEU A 74 18.95 5.05 -16.70
C LEU A 74 17.70 4.23 -17.05
N ALA A 75 16.97 3.73 -16.04
CA ALA A 75 15.70 3.04 -16.27
C ALA A 75 14.61 3.94 -16.90
N LYS A 76 14.69 5.26 -16.73
CA LYS A 76 13.78 6.23 -17.36
C LYS A 76 14.18 6.55 -18.80
N GLU A 77 15.41 6.27 -19.21
CA GLU A 77 15.91 6.45 -20.58
C GLU A 77 15.63 5.25 -21.50
N ARG A 78 14.78 4.32 -21.06
CA ARG A 78 14.35 3.20 -21.89
C ARG A 78 13.46 3.67 -23.02
N GLY A 79 13.87 3.37 -24.26
CA GLY A 79 13.10 3.63 -25.46
C GLY A 79 11.72 2.97 -25.46
N VAL A 80 10.76 3.66 -26.06
CA VAL A 80 9.36 3.22 -26.14
C VAL A 80 8.80 3.50 -27.52
N TRP A 81 7.77 2.76 -27.89
CA TRP A 81 7.01 3.01 -29.10
C TRP A 81 5.53 3.21 -28.78
N VAL A 82 4.88 4.00 -29.62
CA VAL A 82 3.43 4.19 -29.67
C VAL A 82 2.95 3.89 -31.07
N GLU A 83 1.85 3.17 -31.18
CA GLU A 83 1.16 2.94 -32.43
C GLU A 83 -0.21 3.59 -32.37
N GLY A 84 -0.48 4.44 -33.37
CA GLY A 84 -1.72 5.19 -33.48
C GLY A 84 -2.82 4.41 -34.18
N LEU A 85 -4.04 4.96 -34.18
CA LEU A 85 -5.22 4.42 -34.87
C LEU A 85 -5.00 4.13 -36.37
N ASN A 86 -4.02 4.80 -36.98
CA ASN A 86 -3.69 4.65 -38.40
C ASN A 86 -2.69 3.50 -38.66
N GLY A 87 -2.34 2.71 -37.62
CA GLY A 87 -1.31 1.66 -37.69
C GLY A 87 0.13 2.21 -37.80
N LYS A 88 0.32 3.53 -37.70
CA LYS A 88 1.65 4.14 -37.77
C LYS A 88 2.33 4.05 -36.41
N ARG A 89 3.46 3.35 -36.36
CA ARG A 89 4.35 3.27 -35.20
C ARG A 89 5.31 4.46 -35.17
N THR A 90 5.42 5.08 -34.01
CA THR A 90 6.36 6.17 -33.71
C THR A 90 7.20 5.78 -32.51
N GLU A 91 8.52 5.97 -32.62
CA GLU A 91 9.47 5.59 -31.58
C GLU A 91 9.98 6.82 -30.85
N TYR A 92 10.20 6.66 -29.54
CA TYR A 92 10.66 7.70 -28.65
C TYR A 92 11.82 7.16 -27.81
N ARG A 93 12.82 8.02 -27.58
CA ARG A 93 13.98 7.70 -26.74
C ARG A 93 13.63 7.34 -25.30
N SER A 94 12.49 7.81 -24.80
CA SER A 94 12.03 7.56 -23.43
C SER A 94 10.54 7.76 -23.29
N ILE A 95 9.96 7.20 -22.21
CA ILE A 95 8.57 7.49 -21.83
C ILE A 95 8.34 9.00 -21.68
N GLN A 96 9.31 9.76 -21.17
CA GLN A 96 9.16 11.20 -21.01
C GLN A 96 9.07 11.93 -22.36
N ALA A 97 9.93 11.57 -23.32
CA ALA A 97 9.87 12.14 -24.66
C ALA A 97 8.54 11.83 -25.36
N MET A 98 7.98 10.63 -25.14
CA MET A 98 6.66 10.26 -25.63
C MET A 98 5.54 11.09 -24.97
N ILE A 99 5.62 11.32 -23.66
CA ILE A 99 4.68 12.16 -22.91
C ILE A 99 4.71 13.60 -23.48
N ASP A 100 5.89 14.17 -23.66
CA ASP A 100 6.07 15.54 -24.14
C ASP A 100 5.62 15.70 -25.60
N GLY A 101 5.87 14.70 -26.45
CA GLY A 101 5.51 14.74 -27.87
C GLY A 101 4.05 14.40 -28.17
N PHE A 102 3.43 13.48 -27.40
CA PHE A 102 2.10 12.94 -27.69
C PHE A 102 1.02 13.46 -26.71
N GLY A 103 1.41 14.18 -25.65
CA GLY A 103 0.49 14.76 -24.67
C GLY A 103 -0.22 13.73 -23.78
N ILE A 104 0.40 12.57 -23.56
CA ILE A 104 -0.14 11.48 -22.73
C ILE A 104 0.48 11.55 -21.34
N TYR A 105 -0.21 11.09 -20.30
CA TYR A 105 0.36 10.99 -18.96
C TYR A 105 0.97 9.60 -18.69
N ARG A 106 2.05 9.54 -17.91
CA ARG A 106 2.84 8.31 -17.64
C ARG A 106 2.03 7.09 -17.21
N LYS A 107 1.00 7.30 -16.40
CA LYS A 107 0.15 6.21 -15.88
C LYS A 107 -0.71 5.57 -16.97
N ALA A 108 -1.09 6.29 -18.03
CA ALA A 108 -1.82 5.68 -19.16
C ALA A 108 -0.93 4.67 -19.91
N PHE A 109 0.32 5.05 -20.19
CA PHE A 109 1.31 4.14 -20.77
C PHE A 109 1.50 2.90 -19.89
N ASN A 110 1.82 3.08 -18.61
CA ASN A 110 2.05 1.96 -17.70
C ASN A 110 0.82 1.05 -17.56
N ARG A 111 -0.39 1.62 -17.57
CA ARG A 111 -1.64 0.86 -17.51
C ARG A 111 -1.81 0.03 -18.77
N SER A 112 -1.71 0.65 -19.93
CA SER A 112 -1.89 -0.01 -21.22
C SER A 112 -0.85 -1.11 -21.46
N VAL A 113 0.42 -0.88 -21.11
CA VAL A 113 1.47 -1.91 -21.19
C VAL A 113 1.19 -3.07 -20.22
N LYS A 114 0.62 -2.80 -19.04
CA LYS A 114 0.30 -3.83 -18.05
C LYS A 114 -0.96 -4.63 -18.39
N SER A 115 -2.03 -3.98 -18.87
CA SER A 115 -3.29 -4.63 -19.20
C SER A 115 -3.31 -5.21 -20.61
N GLY A 116 -2.41 -4.76 -21.50
CA GLY A 116 -2.45 -5.06 -22.93
C GLY A 116 -3.58 -4.33 -23.67
N GLU A 117 -4.40 -3.55 -22.96
CA GLU A 117 -5.51 -2.82 -23.56
C GLU A 117 -5.04 -1.48 -24.14
N PRO A 118 -5.53 -1.08 -25.32
CA PRO A 118 -5.18 0.19 -25.91
C PRO A 118 -5.76 1.36 -25.10
N TYR A 119 -4.98 2.42 -24.93
CA TYR A 119 -5.47 3.66 -24.33
C TYR A 119 -5.99 4.59 -25.43
N LYS A 120 -7.31 4.84 -25.47
CA LYS A 120 -7.94 5.68 -26.51
C LYS A 120 -7.58 5.22 -27.94
N GLY A 121 -7.44 3.90 -28.15
CA GLY A 121 -7.04 3.33 -29.43
C GLY A 121 -5.54 3.43 -29.74
N LEU A 122 -4.72 3.85 -28.78
CA LEU A 122 -3.26 3.83 -28.86
C LEU A 122 -2.71 2.61 -28.15
N THR A 123 -1.83 1.88 -28.80
CA THR A 123 -1.04 0.79 -28.21
C THR A 123 0.36 1.29 -27.92
N PHE A 124 0.97 0.79 -26.84
CA PHE A 124 2.33 1.15 -26.47
C PHE A 124 3.14 -0.07 -26.11
N GLY A 125 4.45 0.07 -26.22
CA GLY A 125 5.38 -0.91 -25.69
C GLY A 125 6.76 -0.31 -25.45
N TYR A 126 7.59 -1.11 -24.81
CA TYR A 126 9.01 -0.84 -24.75
C TYR A 126 9.66 -1.27 -26.07
N LEU A 127 10.71 -0.54 -26.46
CA LEU A 127 11.68 -1.03 -27.44
C LEU A 127 12.51 -2.16 -26.82
#